data_AF-A0A8I0K1K8-F1
#
_entry.id   AF-A0A8I0K1K8-F1
#
_cell.length_a   1.000
_cell.length_b   1.000
_cell.length_c   1.000
_cell.angle_alpha   90.00
_cell.angle_beta   90.00
_cell.angle_gamma   90.00
#
_symmetry.space_group_name_H-M   'P 1'
#
loop_
_entity.id
_entity.type
_entity.pdbx_description
1 polymer ?
#
loop_
_entity_poly.entity_id
_entity_poly.type
_entity_poly.pdbx_seq_one_letter_code
_entity_poly.pdbx_strand_id
1 'polypeptide(L)'
;MSDENIHELRDEVERTREELADTVDELAAKFDVKSRVKDSANDFKDSTRESLNDFKDSTRESLTDQDGKPRPEVLALAAGITSLCLAFLVLRSLRRGR
;
A
#
# COMPACT_ATOMS: atom_id res chain seq x y z
N MET A 1 -39.74 -20.36 37.67
CA MET A 1 -38.43 -20.89 37.24
C MET A 1 -38.26 -20.87 35.71
N SER A 2 -39.30 -21.09 34.91
CA SER A 2 -39.19 -21.09 33.44
C SER A 2 -39.03 -19.70 32.80
N ASP A 3 -39.69 -18.65 33.32
CA ASP A 3 -39.59 -17.29 32.77
C ASP A 3 -38.22 -16.62 33.00
N GLU A 4 -37.57 -16.91 34.12
CA GLU A 4 -36.26 -16.35 34.47
C GLU A 4 -35.15 -16.86 33.52
N ASN A 5 -35.20 -18.15 33.18
CA ASN A 5 -34.29 -18.76 32.19
C ASN A 5 -34.49 -18.18 30.78
N ILE A 6 -35.74 -17.86 30.39
CA ILE A 6 -36.04 -17.25 29.08
C ILE A 6 -35.49 -15.82 29.01
N HIS A 7 -35.54 -15.08 30.11
CA HIS A 7 -35.02 -13.71 30.17
C HIS A 7 -33.50 -13.70 30.10
N GLU A 8 -32.82 -14.56 30.86
CA GLU A 8 -31.36 -14.70 30.83
C GLU A 8 -30.83 -15.10 29.45
N LEU A 9 -31.48 -16.07 28.78
CA LEU A 9 -31.10 -16.45 27.42
C LEU A 9 -31.28 -15.29 26.41
N ARG A 10 -32.30 -14.44 26.59
CA ARG A 10 -32.50 -13.27 25.73
C ARG A 10 -31.44 -12.22 25.93
N ASP A 11 -31.09 -11.93 27.19
CA ASP A 11 -30.06 -10.96 27.53
C ASP A 11 -28.68 -11.40 27.00
N GLU A 12 -28.38 -12.70 27.04
CA GLU A 12 -27.14 -13.24 26.50
C GLU A 12 -27.09 -13.20 24.96
N VAL A 13 -28.22 -13.45 24.29
CA VAL A 13 -28.32 -13.28 22.83
C VAL A 13 -28.14 -11.82 22.43
N GLU A 14 -28.69 -10.88 23.18
CA GLU A 14 -28.54 -9.45 22.89
C GLU A 14 -27.09 -9.00 23.10
N ARG A 15 -26.47 -9.38 24.23
CA ARG A 15 -25.05 -9.09 24.49
C ARG A 15 -24.14 -9.67 23.41
N THR A 16 -24.41 -10.91 22.98
CA THR A 16 -23.63 -11.56 21.91
C THR A 16 -23.80 -10.82 20.58
N ARG A 17 -25.01 -10.35 20.25
CA ARG A 17 -25.23 -9.55 19.03
C ARG A 17 -24.47 -8.23 19.06
N GLU A 18 -24.38 -7.59 20.22
CA GLU A 18 -23.66 -6.34 20.41
C GLU A 18 -22.15 -6.54 20.21
N GLU A 19 -21.55 -7.58 20.81
CA GLU A 19 -20.13 -7.92 20.60
C GLU A 19 -19.79 -8.26 19.14
N LEU A 20 -20.69 -8.98 18.45
CA LEU A 20 -20.52 -9.27 17.03
C LEU A 20 -20.65 -8.00 16.18
N ALA A 21 -21.55 -7.07 16.54
CA ALA A 21 -21.70 -5.79 15.83
C ALA A 21 -20.41 -4.95 15.94
N ASP A 22 -19.85 -4.83 17.14
CA ASP A 22 -18.58 -4.12 17.38
C ASP A 22 -17.42 -4.75 16.59
N THR A 23 -17.37 -6.08 16.55
CA THR A 23 -16.33 -6.81 15.80
C THR A 23 -16.47 -6.57 14.29
N VAL A 24 -17.69 -6.55 13.77
CA VAL A 24 -17.94 -6.27 12.35
C VAL A 24 -17.56 -4.82 12.00
N ASP A 25 -17.86 -3.87 12.87
CA ASP A 25 -17.49 -2.46 12.68
C ASP A 25 -15.96 -2.27 12.71
N GLU A 26 -15.24 -2.94 13.61
CA GLU A 26 -13.78 -2.92 13.63
C GLU A 26 -13.18 -3.51 12.33
N LEU A 27 -13.74 -4.63 11.85
CA LEU A 27 -13.32 -5.23 10.60
C LEU A 27 -13.61 -4.31 9.41
N ALA A 28 -14.80 -3.73 9.34
CA ALA A 28 -15.18 -2.79 8.31
C ALA A 28 -14.23 -1.57 8.27
N ALA A 29 -13.89 -1.02 9.43
CA ALA A 29 -12.93 0.07 9.56
C ALA A 29 -11.53 -0.33 9.02
N LYS A 30 -11.05 -1.54 9.31
CA LYS A 30 -9.78 -2.06 8.77
C LYS A 30 -9.83 -2.23 7.25
N PHE A 31 -10.96 -2.70 6.71
CA PHE A 31 -11.14 -2.85 5.27
C PHE A 31 -11.21 -1.49 4.54
N ASP A 32 -11.89 -0.49 5.11
CA ASP A 32 -11.95 0.86 4.55
C ASP A 32 -10.55 1.48 4.41
N VAL A 33 -9.74 1.42 5.48
CA VAL A 33 -8.36 1.94 5.46
C VAL A 33 -7.53 1.23 4.38
N LYS A 34 -7.72 -0.07 4.18
CA LYS A 34 -7.00 -0.83 3.15
C LYS A 34 -7.42 -0.45 1.74
N SER A 35 -8.71 -0.20 1.51
CA SER A 35 -9.22 0.29 0.22
C SER A 35 -8.64 1.67 -0.07
N ARG A 36 -8.72 2.58 0.90
CA ARG A 36 -8.24 3.96 0.75
C ARG A 36 -6.76 4.04 0.42
N VAL A 37 -5.93 3.22 1.07
CA VAL A 37 -4.49 3.12 0.76
C VAL A 37 -4.24 2.54 -0.63
N LYS A 38 -5.04 1.55 -1.06
CA LYS A 38 -4.91 0.95 -2.40
C LYS A 38 -5.30 1.94 -3.49
N ASP A 39 -6.35 2.71 -3.28
CA ASP A 39 -6.82 3.72 -4.24
C ASP A 39 -5.79 4.85 -4.35
N SER A 40 -5.29 5.36 -3.22
CA SER A 40 -4.17 6.32 -3.21
C SER A 40 -2.90 5.80 -3.89
N ALA A 41 -2.62 4.49 -3.77
CA ALA A 41 -1.46 3.88 -4.43
C ALA A 41 -1.65 3.75 -5.95
N ASN A 42 -2.87 3.50 -6.41
CA ASN A 42 -3.19 3.49 -7.85
C ASN A 42 -3.09 4.90 -8.44
N ASP A 43 -3.67 5.90 -7.77
CA ASP A 43 -3.57 7.30 -8.21
C ASP A 43 -2.11 7.76 -8.28
N PHE A 44 -1.31 7.45 -7.26
CA PHE A 44 0.12 7.74 -7.26
C PHE A 44 0.86 7.00 -8.37
N LYS A 45 0.49 5.74 -8.67
CA LYS A 45 1.12 4.96 -9.74
C LYS A 45 0.81 5.56 -11.11
N ASP A 46 -0.42 5.99 -11.36
CA ASP A 46 -0.81 6.57 -12.63
C ASP A 46 -0.14 7.94 -12.82
N SER A 47 -0.12 8.80 -11.79
CA SER A 47 0.59 10.09 -11.86
C SER A 47 2.10 9.90 -12.03
N THR A 48 2.69 8.91 -11.35
CA THR A 48 4.11 8.60 -11.47
C THR A 48 4.43 8.01 -12.84
N ARG A 49 3.53 7.22 -13.43
CA ARG A 49 3.73 6.64 -14.76
C ARG A 49 3.76 7.72 -15.84
N GLU A 50 2.90 8.72 -15.74
CA GLU A 50 2.92 9.89 -16.64
C GLU A 50 4.22 10.68 -16.49
N SER A 51 4.57 11.08 -15.26
CA SER A 51 5.81 11.80 -14.98
C SER A 51 7.08 11.02 -15.37
N LEU A 52 7.06 9.69 -15.23
CA LEU A 52 8.16 8.81 -15.65
C LEU A 52 8.29 8.73 -17.16
N ASN A 53 7.20 8.78 -17.91
CA ASN A 53 7.26 8.79 -19.37
C ASN A 53 7.85 10.12 -19.86
N ASP A 54 7.39 11.26 -19.30
CA ASP A 54 7.94 12.58 -19.64
C ASP A 54 9.41 12.70 -19.29
N PHE A 55 9.79 12.20 -18.11
CA PHE A 55 11.19 12.16 -17.69
C PHE A 55 12.00 11.23 -18.60
N LYS A 56 11.48 10.06 -18.96
CA LYS A 56 12.16 9.10 -19.84
C LYS A 56 12.35 9.68 -21.24
N ASP A 57 11.40 10.41 -21.78
CA ASP A 57 11.53 11.07 -23.08
C ASP A 57 12.55 12.21 -23.02
N SER A 58 12.47 13.07 -21.99
CA SER A 58 13.43 14.16 -21.76
C SER A 58 14.86 13.66 -21.53
N THR A 59 14.98 12.56 -20.80
CA THR A 59 16.25 11.92 -20.48
C THR A 59 16.78 11.14 -21.68
N ARG A 60 15.92 10.53 -22.49
CA ARG A 60 16.30 9.90 -23.76
C ARG A 60 16.84 10.96 -24.71
N GLU A 61 16.20 12.10 -24.83
CA GLU A 61 16.70 13.19 -25.68
C GLU A 61 18.05 13.75 -25.18
N SER A 62 18.25 13.80 -23.87
CA SER A 62 19.46 14.36 -23.25
C SER A 62 20.63 13.36 -23.07
N LEU A 63 20.37 12.05 -23.06
CA LEU A 63 21.39 11.01 -22.77
C LEU A 63 21.76 10.15 -23.97
N THR A 64 21.03 10.24 -25.08
CA THR A 64 21.34 9.46 -26.27
C THR A 64 22.26 10.27 -27.18
N ASP A 65 23.51 9.84 -27.33
CA ASP A 65 24.37 10.34 -28.41
C ASP A 65 23.78 9.89 -29.76
N GLN A 66 24.17 10.53 -30.88
CA GLN A 66 23.57 10.36 -32.23
C GLN A 66 23.46 8.91 -32.75
N ASP A 67 24.12 7.98 -32.05
CA ASP A 67 24.19 6.54 -32.28
C ASP A 67 23.20 5.68 -31.47
N GLY A 68 22.34 6.24 -30.62
CA GLY A 68 21.33 5.46 -29.89
C GLY A 68 21.83 4.78 -28.60
N LYS A 69 23.05 5.05 -28.16
CA LYS A 69 23.73 4.32 -27.06
C LYS A 69 23.76 5.16 -25.78
N PRO A 70 23.26 4.65 -24.63
CA PRO A 70 23.35 5.37 -23.37
C PRO A 70 24.81 5.51 -22.91
N ARG A 71 25.22 6.71 -22.50
CA ARG A 71 26.59 6.97 -22.05
C ARG A 71 26.94 6.13 -20.80
N PRO A 72 28.09 5.45 -20.76
CA PRO A 72 28.43 4.51 -19.67
C PRO A 72 28.57 5.18 -18.29
N GLU A 73 28.90 6.48 -18.25
CA GLU A 73 29.07 7.24 -17.00
C GLU A 73 27.74 7.48 -16.25
N VAL A 74 26.63 7.69 -16.96
CA VAL A 74 25.30 7.88 -16.35
C VAL A 74 24.70 6.57 -15.86
N LEU A 75 25.05 5.43 -16.48
CA LEU A 75 24.66 4.10 -16.00
C LEU A 75 25.30 3.77 -14.65
N ALA A 76 26.57 4.13 -14.46
CA ALA A 76 27.27 3.88 -13.20
C ALA A 76 26.71 4.71 -12.02
N LEU A 77 26.32 5.97 -12.28
CA LEU A 77 25.78 6.86 -11.24
C LEU A 77 24.32 6.50 -10.87
N ALA A 78 23.49 6.11 -11.84
CA ALA A 78 22.10 5.73 -11.60
C ALA A 78 21.94 4.39 -10.85
N ALA A 79 22.90 3.47 -11.00
CA ALA A 79 22.87 2.18 -10.32
C ALA A 79 23.06 2.26 -8.80
N GLY A 80 23.80 3.25 -8.30
CA GLY A 80 24.07 3.41 -6.86
C GLY A 80 22.85 3.87 -6.05
N ILE A 81 22.08 4.82 -6.56
CA ILE A 81 20.92 5.38 -5.85
C ILE A 81 19.76 4.38 -5.83
N THR A 82 19.52 3.70 -6.95
CA THR A 82 18.45 2.68 -7.05
C THR A 82 18.71 1.48 -6.14
N SER A 83 19.95 1.02 -6.03
CA SER A 83 20.32 -0.08 -5.12
C SER A 83 20.17 0.30 -3.64
N LEU A 84 20.55 1.52 -3.23
CA LEU A 84 20.30 2.03 -1.87
C LEU A 84 18.81 2.18 -1.55
N CYS A 85 18.01 2.73 -2.47
CA CYS A 85 16.56 2.85 -2.29
C CYS A 85 15.87 1.50 -2.17
N LEU A 86 16.23 0.52 -3.01
CA LEU A 86 15.69 -0.84 -2.93
C LEU A 86 16.09 -1.52 -1.61
N ALA A 87 17.36 -1.42 -1.21
CA ALA A 87 17.83 -1.96 0.07
C ALA A 87 17.07 -1.33 1.26
N PHE A 88 16.83 -0.02 1.23
CA PHE A 88 16.06 0.68 2.25
C PHE A 88 14.60 0.24 2.30
N LEU A 89 13.94 0.08 1.14
CA LEU A 89 12.56 -0.40 1.07
C LEU A 89 12.42 -1.83 1.58
N VAL A 90 13.36 -2.71 1.25
CA VAL A 90 13.42 -4.09 1.75
C VAL A 90 13.62 -4.08 3.27
N LEU A 91 14.61 -3.34 3.78
CA LEU A 91 14.81 -3.19 5.24
C LEU A 91 13.57 -2.66 5.96
N ARG A 92 12.86 -1.70 5.35
CA ARG A 92 11.63 -1.13 5.89
C ARG A 92 10.46 -2.11 5.84
N SER A 93 10.32 -2.92 4.78
CA SER A 93 9.24 -3.91 4.68
C SER A 93 9.44 -5.05 5.68
N LEU A 94 10.69 -5.46 5.93
CA LEU A 94 11.03 -6.47 6.94
C LEU A 94 10.80 -5.98 8.38
N ARG A 95 11.01 -4.69 8.66
CA ARG A 95 10.74 -4.12 9.99
C ARG A 95 9.27 -3.90 10.31
N ARG A 96 8.40 -3.80 9.29
CA ARG A 96 6.96 -3.55 9.46
C ARG A 96 6.14 -4.83 9.63
N GLY A 97 6.74 -5.99 9.37
CA GLY A 97 6.12 -7.31 9.53
C GLY A 97 6.51 -8.07 10.80
N ARG A 98 7.30 -7.46 11.69
CA ARG A 98 7.54 -7.90 13.07
C ARG A 98 6.79 -6.99 14.03
#